data_AF-A0A257T9A2-F1
#
_entry.id   AF-A0A257T9A2-F1
#
_cell.length_a   1.000
_cell.length_b   1.000
_cell.length_c   1.000
_cell.angle_alpha   90.00
_cell.angle_beta   90.00
_cell.angle_gamma   90.00
#
_symmetry.space_group_name_H-M   'P 1'
#
loop_
_entity.id
_entity.type
_entity.pdbx_description
1 polymer ?
#
loop_
_entity_poly.entity_id
_entity_poly.type
_entity_poly.pdbx_seq_one_letter_code
_entity_poly.pdbx_strand_id
1 'polypeptide(L)'
;CGIFGALLADEDGVYNASDPNDRLILGLKGIMSEMELLTMRNRLHRGMLNKAQRGELFLHVPVGYVNTPTGAVALDPDEQVRTVVHLIFEKFNELGSGHAVHRYFRRHGIRMGVRPIDGPNKGQLEWRPPSHPLIFTILKHPLYAGAYAFGRCPVVPKRKRTHKVPHQWVPAEEWKVLLHNRAPAYITWDQYLANQLRLKENRTKSDSKGSIRKWAALLGGVVFCGQCGHKLCVYYQQSGRPRYE
;
A
#
# COMPACT_ATOMS: atom_id res chain seq x y z
N CYS A 1 -15.98 -39.00 10.82
CA CYS A 1 -16.51 -39.94 9.79
C CYS A 1 -16.52 -41.38 10.27
N GLY A 2 -15.40 -42.00 10.66
CA GLY A 2 -15.38 -43.42 11.09
C GLY A 2 -16.27 -43.77 12.30
N ILE A 3 -16.40 -42.87 13.28
CA ILE A 3 -17.25 -43.08 14.48
C ILE A 3 -18.76 -43.17 14.13
N PHE A 4 -19.18 -42.56 13.02
CA PHE A 4 -20.58 -42.47 12.63
C PHE A 4 -20.95 -43.42 11.46
N GLY A 5 -20.05 -44.33 11.07
CA GLY A 5 -20.28 -45.24 9.94
C GLY A 5 -20.44 -44.53 8.58
N ALA A 6 -20.01 -43.27 8.47
CA ALA A 6 -20.16 -42.49 7.26
C ALA A 6 -19.14 -42.92 6.20
N LEU A 7 -19.64 -43.33 5.03
CA LEU A 7 -18.84 -43.60 3.83
C LEU A 7 -18.39 -42.28 3.19
N LEU A 8 -17.18 -42.26 2.66
CA LEU A 8 -16.60 -41.14 1.93
C LEU A 8 -16.56 -41.52 0.45
N ALA A 9 -16.88 -40.59 -0.45
CA ALA A 9 -16.83 -40.85 -1.89
C ALA A 9 -16.04 -39.75 -2.59
N ASP A 10 -15.21 -40.15 -3.55
CA ASP A 10 -14.57 -39.27 -4.55
C ASP A 10 -14.90 -39.75 -5.96
N GLU A 11 -14.28 -39.15 -6.99
CA GLU A 11 -14.49 -39.52 -8.39
C GLU A 11 -14.07 -40.97 -8.70
N ASP A 12 -13.15 -41.55 -7.93
CA ASP A 12 -12.60 -42.89 -8.18
C ASP A 12 -13.33 -44.01 -7.41
N GLY A 13 -14.09 -43.69 -6.36
CA GLY A 13 -14.82 -44.70 -5.59
C GLY A 13 -15.40 -44.27 -4.25
N VAL A 14 -15.96 -45.26 -3.54
CA VAL A 14 -16.54 -45.12 -2.20
C VAL A 14 -15.67 -45.87 -1.19
N TYR A 15 -15.34 -45.21 -0.08
CA TYR A 15 -14.40 -45.67 0.94
C TYR A 15 -15.07 -45.72 2.31
N ASN A 16 -14.76 -46.78 3.07
CA ASN A 16 -15.16 -46.94 4.45
C ASN A 16 -14.02 -46.54 5.40
N ALA A 17 -14.17 -45.42 6.11
CA ALA A 17 -13.14 -44.93 7.04
C ALA A 17 -12.86 -45.84 8.26
N SER A 18 -13.68 -46.88 8.46
CA SER A 18 -13.49 -47.92 9.49
C SER A 18 -12.69 -49.12 8.99
N ASP A 19 -12.54 -49.29 7.67
CA ASP A 19 -11.65 -50.31 7.09
C ASP A 19 -10.20 -49.79 7.09
N PRO A 20 -9.23 -50.51 7.68
CA PRO A 20 -7.83 -50.15 7.63
C PRO A 20 -7.28 -49.88 6.22
N ASN A 21 -7.70 -50.63 5.20
CA ASN A 21 -7.19 -50.48 3.84
C ASN A 21 -7.69 -49.18 3.19
N ASP A 22 -9.00 -48.93 3.25
CA ASP A 22 -9.61 -47.70 2.75
C ASP A 22 -9.09 -46.47 3.47
N ARG A 23 -8.84 -46.57 4.78
CA ARG A 23 -8.26 -45.48 5.57
C ARG A 23 -6.82 -45.14 5.15
N LEU A 24 -6.02 -46.15 4.78
CA LEU A 24 -4.67 -45.93 4.24
C LEU A 24 -4.74 -45.25 2.87
N ILE A 25 -5.63 -45.71 1.98
CA ILE A 25 -5.83 -45.13 0.65
C ILE A 25 -6.27 -43.66 0.77
N LEU A 26 -7.26 -43.37 1.62
CA LEU A 26 -7.70 -42.00 1.89
C LEU A 26 -6.58 -41.11 2.44
N GLY A 27 -5.72 -41.66 3.32
CA GLY A 27 -4.55 -40.94 3.84
C GLY A 27 -3.55 -40.58 2.74
N LEU A 28 -3.24 -41.53 1.85
CA LEU A 28 -2.35 -41.32 0.70
C LEU A 28 -2.94 -40.29 -0.29
N LYS A 29 -4.24 -40.40 -0.63
CA LYS A 29 -4.93 -39.44 -1.49
C LYS A 29 -4.95 -38.04 -0.89
N GLY A 30 -5.12 -37.93 0.43
CA GLY A 30 -5.02 -36.66 1.16
C GLY A 30 -3.65 -36.00 1.00
N ILE A 31 -2.57 -36.76 1.24
CA ILE A 31 -1.19 -36.27 1.08
C ILE A 31 -0.91 -35.86 -0.38
N MET A 32 -1.38 -36.65 -1.35
CA MET A 32 -1.23 -36.34 -2.77
C MET A 32 -1.95 -35.04 -3.14
N SER A 33 -3.20 -34.87 -2.69
CA SER A 33 -3.97 -33.64 -2.92
C SER A 33 -3.29 -32.40 -2.33
N GLU A 34 -2.74 -32.51 -1.11
CA GLU A 34 -1.97 -31.42 -0.50
C GLU A 34 -0.71 -31.09 -1.30
N MET A 35 0.01 -32.11 -1.78
CA MET A 35 1.21 -31.95 -2.59
C MET A 35 0.91 -31.29 -3.95
N GLU A 36 -0.20 -31.65 -4.59
CA GLU A 36 -0.65 -31.03 -5.84
C GLU A 36 -1.02 -29.56 -5.64
N LEU A 37 -1.76 -29.23 -4.57
CA LEU A 37 -2.08 -27.84 -4.21
C LEU A 37 -0.81 -27.02 -3.99
N LEU A 38 0.18 -27.57 -3.28
CA LEU A 38 1.47 -26.92 -3.08
C LEU A 38 2.20 -26.70 -4.41
N THR A 39 2.19 -27.69 -5.30
CA THR A 39 2.81 -27.61 -6.63
C THR A 39 2.14 -26.54 -7.49
N MET A 40 0.82 -26.53 -7.58
CA MET A 40 0.05 -25.51 -8.31
C MET A 40 0.31 -24.11 -7.75
N ARG A 41 0.24 -23.95 -6.43
CA ARG A 41 0.55 -22.68 -5.77
C ARG A 41 1.95 -22.19 -6.12
N ASN A 42 2.95 -23.06 -6.08
CA ASN A 42 4.33 -22.71 -6.42
C ASN A 42 4.47 -22.29 -7.88
N ARG A 43 3.81 -23.00 -8.81
CA ARG A 43 3.79 -22.65 -10.24
C ARG A 43 3.14 -21.28 -10.48
N LEU A 44 1.97 -21.02 -9.89
CA LEU A 44 1.28 -19.73 -10.00
C LEU A 44 2.11 -18.59 -9.40
N HIS A 45 2.74 -18.81 -8.24
CA HIS A 45 3.62 -17.82 -7.63
C HIS A 45 4.83 -17.50 -8.51
N ARG A 46 5.49 -18.51 -9.09
CA ARG A 46 6.58 -18.30 -10.05
C ARG A 46 6.11 -17.54 -11.29
N GLY A 47 4.95 -17.90 -11.85
CA GLY A 47 4.36 -17.19 -12.99
C GLY A 47 4.05 -15.72 -12.69
N MET A 48 3.47 -15.45 -11.51
CA MET A 48 3.23 -14.09 -11.03
C MET A 48 4.54 -13.29 -10.89
N LEU A 49 5.58 -13.88 -10.30
CA LEU A 49 6.89 -13.23 -10.15
C LEU A 49 7.52 -12.92 -11.51
N ASN A 50 7.46 -13.85 -12.46
CA ASN A 50 7.98 -13.64 -13.80
C ASN A 50 7.23 -12.49 -14.54
N LYS A 51 5.90 -12.45 -14.42
CA LYS A 51 5.11 -11.33 -14.97
C LYS A 51 5.43 -9.99 -14.29
N ALA A 52 5.69 -10.01 -12.97
CA ALA A 52 6.10 -8.82 -12.23
C ALA A 52 7.50 -8.34 -12.65
N GLN A 53 8.47 -9.25 -12.84
CA GLN A 53 9.82 -8.92 -13.31
C GLN A 53 9.83 -8.26 -14.69
N ARG A 54 8.86 -8.59 -15.55
CA ARG A 54 8.68 -7.92 -16.85
C ARG A 54 7.96 -6.57 -16.76
N GLY A 55 7.40 -6.23 -15.59
CA GLY A 55 6.64 -4.99 -15.38
C GLY A 55 5.22 -5.02 -15.96
N GLU A 56 4.67 -6.21 -16.20
CA GLU A 56 3.36 -6.40 -16.84
C GLU A 56 2.24 -6.75 -15.84
N LEU A 57 2.60 -6.93 -14.56
CA LEU A 57 1.64 -7.32 -13.53
C LEU A 57 1.05 -6.08 -12.84
N PHE A 58 -0.08 -5.61 -13.37
CA PHE A 58 -0.89 -4.55 -12.75
C PHE A 58 -2.21 -5.14 -12.21
N LEU A 59 -2.24 -5.44 -10.91
CA LEU A 59 -3.48 -5.93 -10.27
C LEU A 59 -4.49 -4.80 -10.10
N HIS A 60 -4.03 -3.68 -9.56
CA HIS A 60 -4.81 -2.47 -9.36
C HIS A 60 -3.93 -1.25 -9.63
N VAL A 61 -4.54 -0.18 -10.13
CA VAL A 61 -3.88 1.10 -10.35
C VAL A 61 -4.35 2.13 -9.34
N PRO A 62 -3.47 3.03 -8.89
CA PRO A 62 -3.85 4.13 -8.01
C PRO A 62 -4.71 5.17 -8.76
N VAL A 63 -5.28 6.10 -8.02
CA VAL A 63 -6.14 7.17 -8.57
C VAL A 63 -5.39 7.99 -9.63
N GLY A 64 -6.08 8.43 -10.69
CA GLY A 64 -5.46 9.13 -11.82
C GLY A 64 -4.87 8.21 -12.87
N TYR A 65 -5.07 6.90 -12.73
CA TYR A 65 -4.70 5.91 -13.72
C TYR A 65 -5.86 4.96 -14.01
N VAL A 66 -5.85 4.40 -15.21
CA VAL A 66 -6.78 3.34 -15.64
C VAL A 66 -6.00 2.20 -16.29
N ASN A 67 -6.49 0.98 -16.11
CA ASN A 67 -6.01 -0.17 -16.87
C ASN A 67 -6.68 -0.13 -18.26
N THR A 68 -5.87 -0.16 -19.30
CA THR A 68 -6.33 -0.32 -20.67
C THR A 68 -6.76 -1.77 -20.93
N PRO A 69 -7.61 -2.02 -21.95
CA PRO A 69 -8.01 -3.38 -22.33
C PRO A 69 -6.82 -4.30 -22.69
N THR A 70 -5.71 -3.71 -23.15
CA THR A 70 -4.46 -4.42 -23.46
C THR A 70 -3.64 -4.78 -22.22
N GLY A 71 -4.08 -4.38 -21.02
CA GLY A 71 -3.41 -4.65 -19.75
C GLY A 71 -2.29 -3.65 -19.40
N ALA A 72 -2.09 -2.60 -20.20
CA ALA A 72 -1.16 -1.51 -19.90
C ALA A 72 -1.81 -0.45 -19.01
N VAL A 73 -0.99 0.31 -18.28
CA VAL A 73 -1.45 1.44 -17.47
C VAL A 73 -1.43 2.71 -18.30
N ALA A 74 -2.56 3.41 -18.33
CA ALA A 74 -2.70 4.74 -18.92
C ALA A 74 -3.16 5.75 -17.85
N LEU A 75 -2.95 7.04 -18.12
CA LEU A 75 -3.55 8.11 -17.31
C LEU A 75 -5.08 8.05 -17.42
N ASP A 76 -5.79 8.51 -16.39
CA ASP A 76 -7.25 8.60 -16.46
C ASP A 76 -7.67 9.48 -17.66
N PRO A 77 -8.62 9.03 -18.51
CA PRO A 77 -9.11 9.83 -19.62
C PRO A 77 -9.74 11.16 -19.17
N ASP A 78 -10.28 11.20 -17.95
CA ASP A 78 -10.84 12.42 -17.38
C ASP A 78 -9.73 13.44 -17.06
N GLU A 79 -9.81 14.61 -17.69
CA GLU A 79 -8.83 15.69 -17.50
C GLU A 79 -8.87 16.27 -16.08
N GLN A 80 -10.07 16.41 -15.50
CA GLN A 80 -10.22 16.96 -14.16
C GLN A 80 -9.56 16.05 -13.12
N VAL A 81 -9.64 14.72 -13.27
CA VAL A 81 -8.91 13.77 -12.42
C VAL A 81 -7.40 14.02 -12.50
N ARG A 82 -6.86 14.16 -13.72
CA ARG A 82 -5.42 14.41 -13.94
C ARG A 82 -4.99 15.74 -13.31
N THR A 83 -5.77 16.80 -13.51
CA THR A 83 -5.50 18.14 -12.95
C THR A 83 -5.49 18.12 -11.42
N VAL A 84 -6.44 17.42 -10.78
CA VAL A 84 -6.49 17.29 -9.32
C VAL A 84 -5.26 16.54 -8.79
N VAL A 85 -4.78 15.51 -9.47
CA VAL A 85 -3.55 14.80 -9.10
C VAL A 85 -2.33 15.72 -9.22
N HIS A 86 -2.20 16.47 -10.31
CA HIS A 86 -1.13 17.48 -10.45
C HIS A 86 -1.18 18.52 -9.32
N LEU A 87 -2.37 19.02 -8.97
CA LEU A 87 -2.57 19.98 -7.89
C LEU A 87 -2.10 19.44 -6.53
N ILE A 88 -2.28 18.14 -6.26
CA ILE A 88 -1.77 17.52 -5.02
C ILE A 88 -0.25 17.65 -4.94
N PHE A 89 0.47 17.36 -6.02
CA PHE A 89 1.93 17.43 -6.04
C PHE A 89 2.43 18.88 -6.01
N GLU A 90 1.77 19.78 -6.73
CA GLU A 90 2.07 21.21 -6.72
C GLU A 90 1.91 21.78 -5.30
N LYS A 91 0.77 21.55 -4.65
CA LYS A 91 0.52 22.01 -3.27
C LYS A 91 1.39 21.31 -2.25
N PHE A 92 1.80 20.07 -2.49
CA PHE A 92 2.79 19.43 -1.62
C PHE A 92 4.18 20.08 -1.75
N ASN A 93 4.55 20.52 -2.96
CA ASN A 93 5.79 21.25 -3.17
C ASN A 93 5.76 22.63 -2.50
N GLU A 94 4.63 23.34 -2.58
CA GLU A 94 4.42 24.66 -1.96
C GLU A 94 4.32 24.59 -0.42
N LEU A 95 3.46 23.71 0.11
CA LEU A 95 3.13 23.67 1.54
C LEU A 95 4.06 22.76 2.35
N GLY A 96 4.76 21.84 1.69
CA GLY A 96 5.71 20.92 2.30
C GLY A 96 5.11 19.84 3.21
N SER A 97 3.79 19.75 3.39
CA SER A 97 3.14 18.79 4.31
C SER A 97 1.86 18.19 3.73
N GLY A 98 1.73 16.85 3.79
CA GLY A 98 0.53 16.14 3.33
C GLY A 98 -0.74 16.51 4.11
N HIS A 99 -0.61 16.85 5.40
CA HIS A 99 -1.73 17.37 6.19
C HIS A 99 -2.17 18.77 5.73
N ALA A 100 -1.22 19.61 5.33
CA ALA A 100 -1.51 20.95 4.82
C ALA A 100 -2.24 20.85 3.47
N VAL A 101 -1.79 19.94 2.58
CA VAL A 101 -2.49 19.63 1.33
C VAL A 101 -3.93 19.17 1.60
N HIS A 102 -4.14 18.20 2.48
CA HIS A 102 -5.50 17.76 2.84
C HIS A 102 -6.38 18.92 3.34
N ARG A 103 -5.84 19.79 4.20
CA ARG A 103 -6.56 20.97 4.69
C ARG A 103 -6.89 21.95 3.58
N TYR A 104 -5.98 22.15 2.63
CA TYR A 104 -6.19 23.00 1.46
C TYR A 104 -7.38 22.48 0.63
N PHE A 105 -7.41 21.19 0.31
CA PHE A 105 -8.51 20.57 -0.44
C PHE A 105 -9.85 20.70 0.29
N ARG A 106 -9.86 20.46 1.61
CA ARG A 106 -11.07 20.61 2.43
C ARG A 106 -11.56 22.06 2.47
N ARG A 107 -10.66 23.04 2.59
CA ARG A 107 -11.01 24.47 2.66
C ARG A 107 -11.60 25.00 1.36
N HIS A 108 -11.08 24.52 0.22
CA HIS A 108 -11.52 24.96 -1.11
C HIS A 108 -12.63 24.08 -1.70
N GLY A 109 -13.12 23.07 -0.95
CA GLY A 109 -14.19 22.19 -1.41
C GLY A 109 -13.83 21.33 -2.63
N ILE A 110 -12.55 21.11 -2.89
CA ILE A 110 -12.07 20.41 -4.09
C ILE A 110 -12.35 18.91 -3.95
N ARG A 111 -13.10 18.36 -4.90
CA ARG A 111 -13.40 16.93 -4.99
C ARG A 111 -12.38 16.23 -5.88
N MET A 112 -12.15 14.96 -5.59
CA MET A 112 -11.28 14.07 -6.34
C MET A 112 -12.11 12.97 -6.98
N GLY A 113 -11.94 12.78 -8.28
CA GLY A 113 -12.49 11.64 -9.00
C GLY A 113 -11.71 10.39 -8.63
N VAL A 114 -12.41 9.37 -8.13
CA VAL A 114 -11.85 8.08 -7.76
C VAL A 114 -12.66 7.00 -8.44
N ARG A 115 -11.98 5.99 -8.98
CA ARG A 115 -12.61 4.77 -9.48
C ARG A 115 -12.50 3.66 -8.44
N PRO A 116 -13.60 3.23 -7.80
CA PRO A 116 -13.55 2.15 -6.82
C PRO A 116 -12.98 0.88 -7.44
N ILE A 117 -12.10 0.21 -6.69
CA ILE A 117 -11.47 -1.04 -7.11
C ILE A 117 -12.42 -2.22 -6.93
N ASP A 118 -13.29 -2.14 -5.92
CA ASP A 118 -14.23 -3.17 -5.51
C ASP A 118 -15.59 -2.54 -5.22
N GLY A 119 -16.62 -3.39 -5.11
CA GLY A 119 -18.00 -2.97 -4.83
C GLY A 119 -18.87 -2.84 -6.08
N PRO A 120 -20.14 -2.43 -5.92
CA PRO A 120 -21.12 -2.37 -7.00
C PRO A 120 -20.76 -1.35 -8.08
N ASN A 121 -20.08 -0.26 -7.71
CA ASN A 121 -19.68 0.81 -8.63
C ASN A 121 -18.24 0.65 -9.13
N LYS A 122 -17.73 -0.59 -9.17
CA LYS A 122 -16.34 -0.88 -9.57
C LYS A 122 -16.02 -0.25 -10.94
N GLY A 123 -14.93 0.52 -10.98
CA GLY A 123 -14.45 1.20 -12.20
C GLY A 123 -15.23 2.47 -12.60
N GLN A 124 -16.38 2.74 -11.98
CA GLN A 124 -17.15 3.96 -12.23
C GLN A 124 -16.46 5.17 -11.59
N LEU A 125 -16.56 6.33 -12.25
CA LEU A 125 -15.94 7.56 -11.75
C LEU A 125 -16.82 8.19 -10.67
N GLU A 126 -16.33 8.25 -9.44
CA GLU A 126 -17.02 8.86 -8.31
C GLU A 126 -16.27 10.10 -7.80
N TRP A 127 -16.99 11.21 -7.63
CA TRP A 127 -16.43 12.46 -7.11
C TRP A 127 -16.64 12.57 -5.61
N ARG A 128 -15.56 12.47 -4.84
CA ARG A 128 -15.61 12.57 -3.38
C ARG A 128 -14.52 13.48 -2.81
N PRO A 129 -14.71 14.05 -1.61
CA PRO A 129 -13.63 14.74 -0.91
C PRO A 129 -12.44 13.78 -0.70
N PRO A 130 -11.20 14.20 -1.00
CA PRO A 130 -10.04 13.34 -0.81
C PRO A 130 -9.85 13.04 0.67
N SER A 131 -9.80 11.75 1.01
CA SER A 131 -9.51 11.33 2.38
C SER A 131 -8.04 11.57 2.71
N HIS A 132 -7.75 11.79 3.99
CA HIS A 132 -6.37 11.95 4.46
C HIS A 132 -5.47 10.77 4.07
N PRO A 133 -5.86 9.49 4.27
CA PRO A 133 -5.06 8.35 3.84
C PRO A 133 -4.81 8.32 2.33
N LEU A 134 -5.79 8.74 1.51
CA LEU A 134 -5.66 8.75 0.06
C LEU A 134 -4.53 9.68 -0.39
N ILE A 135 -4.44 10.89 0.16
CA ILE A 135 -3.37 11.85 -0.17
C ILE A 135 -2.00 11.25 0.15
N PHE A 136 -1.85 10.60 1.31
CA PHE A 136 -0.58 9.95 1.65
C PHE A 136 -0.27 8.75 0.76
N THR A 137 -1.29 7.98 0.35
CA THR A 137 -1.11 6.91 -0.63
C THR A 137 -0.62 7.46 -1.96
N ILE A 138 -1.20 8.58 -2.44
CA ILE A 138 -0.78 9.25 -3.67
C ILE A 138 0.68 9.68 -3.58
N LEU A 139 1.04 10.45 -2.55
CA LEU A 139 2.39 10.99 -2.38
C LEU A 139 3.47 9.89 -2.19
N LYS A 140 3.10 8.69 -1.73
CA LYS A 140 4.02 7.56 -1.50
C LYS A 140 4.07 6.55 -2.64
N HIS A 141 3.22 6.67 -3.67
CA HIS A 141 3.14 5.65 -4.70
C HIS A 141 4.18 5.92 -5.81
N PRO A 142 5.10 5.00 -6.10
CA PRO A 142 6.16 5.21 -7.09
C PRO A 142 5.65 5.32 -8.53
N LEU A 143 4.45 4.79 -8.81
CA LEU A 143 3.84 4.85 -10.15
C LEU A 143 3.62 6.30 -10.64
N TYR A 144 3.37 7.27 -9.75
CA TYR A 144 3.26 8.68 -10.16
C TYR A 144 4.56 9.25 -10.72
N ALA A 145 5.69 8.59 -10.44
CA ALA A 145 6.99 8.89 -11.04
C ALA A 145 7.35 7.97 -12.22
N GLY A 146 6.37 7.25 -12.77
CA GLY A 146 6.55 6.29 -13.86
C GLY A 146 7.24 4.98 -13.46
N ALA A 147 7.51 4.78 -12.16
CA ALA A 147 8.20 3.60 -11.68
C ALA A 147 7.21 2.49 -11.26
N TYR A 148 7.37 1.33 -11.90
CA TYR A 148 6.70 0.10 -11.50
C TYR A 148 7.44 -0.52 -10.31
N ALA A 149 6.71 -0.85 -9.26
CA ALA A 149 7.27 -1.46 -8.06
C ALA A 149 6.42 -2.64 -7.59
N PHE A 150 7.06 -3.81 -7.41
CA PHE A 150 6.42 -5.03 -6.92
C PHE A 150 7.10 -5.55 -5.65
N GLY A 151 6.32 -6.20 -4.78
CA GLY A 151 6.82 -6.74 -3.51
C GLY A 151 6.91 -5.73 -2.37
N ARG A 152 6.25 -4.57 -2.48
CA ARG A 152 6.26 -3.48 -1.50
C ARG A 152 5.67 -3.83 -0.13
N CYS A 153 4.86 -4.89 -0.05
CA CYS A 153 4.31 -5.42 1.18
C CYS A 153 4.45 -6.95 1.13
N PRO A 154 5.51 -7.53 1.71
CA PRO A 154 5.66 -8.98 1.75
C PRO A 154 4.53 -9.59 2.58
N VAL A 155 4.01 -10.72 2.12
CA VAL A 155 3.06 -11.52 2.89
C VAL A 155 3.87 -12.24 3.97
N VAL A 156 3.85 -11.69 5.18
CA VAL A 156 4.47 -12.34 6.34
C VAL A 156 3.59 -13.54 6.73
N PRO A 157 4.11 -14.78 6.77
CA PRO A 157 3.34 -15.93 7.18
C PRO A 157 2.82 -15.74 8.61
N LYS A 158 1.52 -15.97 8.81
CA LYS A 158 0.86 -15.86 10.13
C LYS A 158 1.57 -16.77 11.13
N ARG A 159 2.28 -16.21 12.11
CA ARG A 159 2.87 -16.99 13.22
C ARG A 159 1.83 -17.46 14.24
N LYS A 160 0.62 -16.88 14.29
CA LYS A 160 -0.48 -17.29 15.18
C LYS A 160 -1.85 -17.08 14.49
N ARG A 161 -2.84 -17.89 14.91
CA ARG A 161 -4.21 -17.94 14.36
C ARG A 161 -5.06 -16.71 14.72
N THR A 162 -4.52 -15.80 15.54
CA THR A 162 -5.21 -14.61 16.04
C THR A 162 -4.50 -13.32 15.61
N HIS A 163 -5.33 -12.36 15.17
CA HIS A 163 -5.04 -11.02 14.66
C HIS A 163 -4.55 -10.91 13.20
N LYS A 164 -5.20 -10.00 12.46
CA LYS A 164 -4.77 -9.53 11.13
C LYS A 164 -3.36 -8.97 11.29
N VAL A 165 -2.36 -9.62 10.68
CA VAL A 165 -1.01 -9.04 10.61
C VAL A 165 -1.12 -7.75 9.80
N PRO A 166 -0.70 -6.59 10.33
CA PRO A 166 -0.73 -5.36 9.56
C PRO A 166 0.17 -5.51 8.33
N HIS A 167 -0.31 -5.03 7.18
CA HIS A 167 0.50 -4.91 5.98
C HIS A 167 1.68 -3.97 6.26
N GLN A 168 2.86 -4.55 6.49
CA GLN A 168 4.09 -3.78 6.69
C GLN A 168 4.70 -3.47 5.33
N TRP A 169 4.72 -2.19 4.99
CA TRP A 169 5.42 -1.71 3.81
C TRP A 169 6.93 -1.78 4.05
N VAL A 170 7.64 -2.39 3.12
CA VAL A 170 9.11 -2.47 3.16
C VAL A 170 9.77 -1.27 2.48
N PRO A 171 11.00 -0.90 2.90
CA PRO A 171 11.82 0.10 2.23
C PRO A 171 12.03 -0.21 0.74
N ALA A 172 12.43 0.81 -0.03
CA ALA A 172 12.57 0.68 -1.48
C ALA A 172 13.66 -0.32 -1.90
N GLU A 173 14.68 -0.46 -1.06
CA GLU A 173 15.82 -1.36 -1.21
C GLU A 173 15.42 -2.83 -1.13
N GLU A 174 14.32 -3.13 -0.43
CA GLU A 174 13.77 -4.48 -0.27
C GLU A 174 12.67 -4.81 -1.29
N TRP A 175 12.39 -3.91 -2.24
CA TRP A 175 11.41 -4.19 -3.29
C TRP A 175 11.94 -5.28 -4.23
N LYS A 176 11.10 -6.27 -4.52
CA LYS A 176 11.48 -7.39 -5.40
C LYS A 176 11.74 -6.96 -6.83
N VAL A 177 11.01 -5.94 -7.29
CA VAL A 177 11.14 -5.39 -8.64
C VAL A 177 10.93 -3.89 -8.55
N LEU A 178 11.85 -3.12 -9.13
CA LEU A 178 11.72 -1.70 -9.37
C LEU A 178 12.15 -1.44 -10.82
N LEU A 179 11.22 -1.00 -11.66
CA LEU A 179 11.47 -0.67 -13.06
C LEU A 179 11.00 0.75 -13.33
N HIS A 180 11.90 1.62 -13.76
CA HIS A 180 11.58 2.98 -14.15
C HIS A 180 10.96 3.03 -15.55
N ASN A 181 10.22 4.12 -15.84
CA ASN A 181 9.65 4.42 -17.16
C ASN A 181 8.72 3.33 -17.72
N ARG A 182 7.91 2.70 -16.87
CA ARG A 182 6.94 1.67 -17.28
C ARG A 182 5.51 2.18 -17.40
N ALA A 183 5.19 3.29 -16.76
CA ALA A 183 3.88 3.94 -16.84
C ALA A 183 4.05 5.44 -17.08
N PRO A 184 3.03 6.12 -17.64
CA PRO A 184 3.01 7.57 -17.70
C PRO A 184 3.22 8.19 -16.32
N ALA A 185 4.10 9.20 -16.23
CA ALA A 185 4.46 9.83 -14.97
C ALA A 185 3.76 11.20 -14.82
N TYR A 186 3.33 11.52 -13.60
CA TYR A 186 2.88 12.86 -13.20
C TYR A 186 4.04 13.73 -12.70
N ILE A 187 5.06 13.10 -12.11
CA ILE A 187 6.24 13.76 -11.52
C ILE A 187 7.52 13.04 -11.98
N THR A 188 8.67 13.69 -11.84
CA THR A 188 9.96 13.03 -12.11
C THR A 188 10.35 12.09 -10.97
N TRP A 189 11.28 11.16 -11.25
CA TRP A 189 11.82 10.28 -10.21
C TRP A 189 12.53 11.04 -9.10
N ASP A 190 13.30 12.08 -9.45
CA ASP A 190 14.00 12.92 -8.47
C ASP A 190 13.03 13.68 -7.57
N GLN A 191 11.94 14.20 -8.16
CA GLN A 191 10.87 14.83 -7.39
C GLN A 191 10.19 13.84 -6.44
N TYR A 192 10.01 12.59 -6.85
CA TYR A 192 9.48 11.54 -5.97
C TYR A 192 10.41 11.25 -4.79
N LEU A 193 11.71 11.12 -5.03
CA LEU A 193 12.70 10.90 -3.97
C LEU A 193 12.73 12.08 -2.98
N ALA A 194 12.74 13.31 -3.49
CA ALA A 194 12.66 14.52 -2.66
C ALA A 194 11.37 14.54 -1.82
N ASN A 195 10.24 14.14 -2.41
CA ASN A 195 8.97 14.02 -1.69
C ASN A 195 9.01 12.94 -0.60
N GLN A 196 9.61 11.78 -0.86
CA GLN A 196 9.77 10.72 0.15
C GLN A 196 10.64 11.18 1.33
N LEU A 197 11.75 11.88 1.06
CA LEU A 197 12.61 12.47 2.08
C LEU A 197 11.83 13.47 2.93
N ARG A 198 11.11 14.40 2.30
CA ARG A 198 10.28 15.39 2.99
C ARG A 198 9.19 14.73 3.83
N LEU A 199 8.53 13.68 3.32
CA LEU A 199 7.56 12.89 4.10
C LEU A 199 8.19 12.16 5.29
N LYS A 200 9.44 11.69 5.16
CA LYS A 200 10.20 11.07 6.25
C LYS A 200 10.55 12.10 7.31
N GLU A 201 11.04 13.27 6.90
CA GLU A 201 11.37 14.38 7.81
C GLU A 201 10.13 14.93 8.52
N ASN A 202 8.97 14.94 7.87
CA ASN A 202 7.72 15.42 8.47
C ASN A 202 7.13 14.51 9.56
N ARG A 203 7.68 13.31 9.75
CA ARG A 203 7.17 12.38 10.77
C ARG A 203 7.34 12.97 12.17
N THR A 204 6.36 12.73 13.02
CA THR A 204 6.42 13.11 14.43
C THR A 204 7.07 11.98 15.23
N LYS A 205 8.31 11.62 14.87
CA LYS A 205 9.15 10.69 15.60
C LYS A 205 10.40 11.41 16.11
N SER A 206 11.13 10.78 17.04
CA SER A 206 12.37 11.34 17.60
C SER A 206 13.47 11.49 16.54
N ASP A 207 13.46 10.65 15.49
CA ASP A 207 14.44 10.56 14.41
C ASP A 207 14.24 11.55 13.24
N SER A 208 13.20 12.38 13.31
CA SER A 208 12.73 13.21 12.20
C SER A 208 12.42 14.61 12.68
N LYS A 209 12.57 15.65 11.85
CA LYS A 209 12.35 17.05 12.26
C LYS A 209 10.90 17.27 12.73
N GLY A 210 9.95 16.62 12.08
CA GLY A 210 8.51 16.86 12.24
C GLY A 210 8.04 17.93 11.26
N SER A 211 6.77 17.88 10.89
CA SER A 211 6.19 18.89 10.00
C SER A 211 6.20 20.26 10.65
N ILE A 212 6.51 21.31 9.87
CA ILE A 212 6.41 22.71 10.32
C ILE A 212 4.97 22.96 10.82
N ARG A 213 4.86 23.33 12.11
CA ARG A 213 3.59 23.72 12.76
C ARG A 213 3.49 25.24 12.80
N LYS A 214 2.37 25.79 13.28
CA LYS A 214 2.12 27.24 13.36
C LYS A 214 3.34 27.98 13.94
N TRP A 215 3.61 29.15 13.37
CA TRP A 215 4.80 30.01 13.41
C TRP A 215 5.50 30.29 14.75
N ALA A 216 4.98 29.86 15.90
CA ALA A 216 5.56 30.23 17.18
C ALA A 216 6.80 29.37 17.53
N ALA A 217 6.84 28.09 17.14
CA ALA A 217 7.90 27.18 17.57
C ALA A 217 8.94 26.90 16.46
N LEU A 218 9.80 27.88 16.21
CA LEU A 218 10.79 27.85 15.12
C LEU A 218 11.80 26.69 15.24
N LEU A 219 12.20 26.33 16.45
CA LEU A 219 13.17 25.26 16.71
C LEU A 219 12.53 23.87 16.89
N GLY A 220 11.22 23.75 16.66
CA GLY A 220 10.50 22.49 16.84
C GLY A 220 11.04 21.43 15.91
N GLY A 221 11.74 20.44 16.46
CA GLY A 221 12.37 19.41 15.63
C GLY A 221 13.89 19.40 15.60
N VAL A 222 14.52 20.49 16.04
CA VAL A 222 15.95 20.77 15.81
C VAL A 222 16.74 20.82 17.11
N VAL A 223 16.11 21.21 18.22
CA VAL A 223 16.77 21.29 19.53
C VAL A 223 16.78 19.95 20.27
N PHE A 224 17.92 19.67 20.91
CA PHE A 224 18.18 18.49 21.73
C PHE A 224 18.62 18.93 23.12
N CYS A 225 18.30 18.14 24.14
CA CYS A 225 18.76 18.36 25.51
C CYS A 225 20.26 18.08 25.60
N GLY A 226 21.06 19.06 26.05
CA GLY A 226 22.50 18.90 26.22
C GLY A 226 22.91 17.88 27.29
N GLN A 227 22.01 17.54 28.22
CA GLN A 227 22.29 16.60 29.31
C GLN A 227 21.96 15.15 28.95
N CYS A 228 20.78 14.90 28.38
CA CYS A 228 20.32 13.53 28.09
C CYS A 228 20.32 13.18 26.61
N GLY A 229 20.67 14.11 25.71
CA GLY A 229 20.68 13.91 24.26
C GLY A 229 19.30 13.72 23.61
N HIS A 230 18.22 13.78 24.38
CA HIS A 230 16.86 13.58 23.86
C HIS A 230 16.38 14.82 23.12
N LYS A 231 15.56 14.59 22.08
CA LYS A 231 14.94 15.64 21.29
C LYS A 231 13.87 16.37 22.11
N LEU A 232 13.94 17.71 22.16
CA LEU A 232 12.93 18.50 22.84
C LEU A 232 11.65 18.59 21.99
N CYS A 233 10.52 18.32 22.62
CA CYS A 233 9.19 18.44 22.05
C CYS A 233 8.63 19.84 22.26
N VAL A 234 7.83 20.31 21.30
CA VAL A 234 7.14 21.59 21.43
C VAL A 234 5.81 21.37 22.11
N TYR A 235 5.67 21.93 23.30
CA TYR A 235 4.40 22.04 24.01
C TYR A 235 3.81 23.44 23.79
N TYR A 236 2.54 23.51 23.40
CA TYR A 236 1.82 24.78 23.27
C TYR A 236 0.94 24.96 24.51
N GLN A 237 1.23 25.98 25.31
CA GLN A 237 0.33 26.37 26.39
C GLN A 237 -0.93 27.04 25.82
N GLN A 238 -2.02 27.07 26.60
CA GLN A 238 -3.27 27.75 26.20
C GLN A 238 -3.05 29.24 25.86
N SER A 239 -2.00 29.86 26.40
CA SER A 239 -1.55 31.23 26.11
C SER A 239 -0.93 31.43 24.72
N GLY A 240 -0.76 30.36 23.93
CA GLY A 240 -0.17 30.39 22.59
C GLY A 240 1.36 30.47 22.56
N ARG A 241 2.03 30.58 23.71
CA ARG A 241 3.50 30.54 23.81
C ARG A 241 4.01 29.10 23.74
N PRO A 242 4.95 28.79 22.83
CA PRO A 242 5.55 27.47 22.74
C PRO A 242 6.65 27.32 23.79
N ARG A 243 6.71 26.16 24.41
CA ARG A 243 7.79 25.74 25.31
C ARG A 243 8.45 24.48 24.74
N TYR A 244 9.76 24.40 24.91
CA TYR A 244 10.56 23.22 24.55
C TYR A 244 10.79 22.41 25.82
N GLU A 245 10.36 21.14 25.81
CA GLU A 245 10.48 20.19 26.92
C GLU A 245 11.12 18.88 26.46
#